data_AF-A0AAV7NVX7-F1
#
_entry.id   AF-A0AAV7NVX7-F1
#
_cell.length_a   1.000
_cell.length_b   1.000
_cell.length_c   1.000
_cell.angle_alpha   90.00
_cell.angle_beta   90.00
_cell.angle_gamma   90.00
#
_symmetry.space_group_name_H-M   'P 1'
#
loop_
_entity.id
_entity.type
_entity.pdbx_description
1 polymer ?
#
loop_
_entity_poly.entity_id
_entity_poly.type
_entity_poly.pdbx_seq_one_letter_code
_entity_poly.pdbx_strand_id
1 'polypeptide(L)'
;MLKDVFVANNVRIIGILEGMKGAQAMHFIEEWLRTVVSPTGLSTFFMMERVHTVPTKKPAPGVPPRPIVAKTLNYRDQVFRVARERAPILADNTQISLYSDYTVAVQRRCFTFTDVKRLLRAAGLTFALIFPAKLKILYDKRSHFFDSPVAAQSWMDYTLPESQKMDTQVNPPPSSRQQPRRHCSGVPETMMQTVPSLHQARASQRYPLLSAAPLKSQLHCPSGRSPEGGPMDSDTDSSRAFSSIILQTANDQ
;
A
#
# COMPACT_ATOMS: atom_id res chain seq x y z
N MET A 1 0.58 -8.69 -23.67
CA MET A 1 -0.85 -8.37 -23.51
C MET A 1 -1.51 -9.27 -22.47
N LEU A 2 -1.80 -10.55 -22.74
CA LEU A 2 -2.50 -11.42 -21.77
C LEU A 2 -1.88 -11.41 -20.36
N LYS A 3 -0.55 -11.60 -20.24
CA LYS A 3 0.18 -11.55 -18.96
C LYS A 3 0.06 -10.21 -18.22
N ASP A 4 -0.18 -9.13 -18.95
CA ASP A 4 -0.27 -7.77 -18.40
C ASP A 4 -1.65 -7.51 -17.79
N VAL A 5 -2.72 -8.11 -18.33
CA VAL A 5 -4.09 -8.03 -17.77
C VAL A 5 -4.15 -8.67 -16.38
N PHE A 6 -3.50 -9.81 -16.18
CA PHE A 6 -3.50 -10.50 -14.88
C PHE A 6 -2.78 -9.72 -13.76
N VAL A 7 -1.81 -8.87 -14.10
CA VAL A 7 -1.15 -7.97 -13.12
C VAL A 7 -1.78 -6.58 -13.06
N ALA A 8 -2.76 -6.27 -13.94
CA ALA A 8 -3.35 -4.95 -14.03
C ALA A 8 -4.10 -4.52 -12.75
N ASN A 9 -4.52 -5.46 -11.89
CA ASN A 9 -5.19 -5.17 -10.60
C ASN A 9 -4.28 -5.39 -9.36
N ASN A 10 -2.98 -5.61 -9.59
CA ASN A 10 -2.00 -5.80 -8.53
C ASN A 10 -1.49 -4.45 -7.97
N VAL A 11 -1.36 -4.40 -6.65
CA VAL A 11 -0.71 -3.35 -5.87
C VAL A 11 0.54 -3.94 -5.21
N ARG A 12 1.68 -3.32 -5.45
CA ARG A 12 2.97 -3.66 -4.83
C ARG A 12 3.25 -2.68 -3.69
N ILE A 13 3.28 -3.21 -2.47
CA ILE A 13 3.48 -2.47 -1.22
C ILE A 13 4.93 -2.69 -0.77
N ILE A 14 5.62 -1.60 -0.40
CA ILE A 14 7.02 -1.63 0.07
C ILE A 14 7.11 -0.86 1.38
N GLY A 15 7.78 -1.42 2.39
CA GLY A 15 8.01 -0.80 3.70
C GLY A 15 7.29 -1.46 4.88
N ILE A 16 6.39 -2.42 4.65
CA ILE A 16 5.73 -3.18 5.74
C ILE A 16 6.75 -4.13 6.37
N LEU A 17 6.89 -4.06 7.70
CA LEU A 17 7.83 -4.88 8.47
C LEU A 17 7.39 -6.36 8.50
N GLU A 18 8.34 -7.28 8.35
CA GLU A 18 8.07 -8.73 8.28
C GLU A 18 7.34 -9.29 9.51
N GLY A 19 7.60 -8.72 10.69
CA GLY A 19 7.04 -9.17 11.98
C GLY A 19 5.60 -8.75 12.23
N MET A 20 5.08 -7.73 11.53
CA MET A 20 3.67 -7.33 11.64
C MET A 20 2.72 -8.36 11.02
N LYS A 21 3.26 -9.26 10.20
CA LYS A 21 2.49 -10.20 9.40
C LYS A 21 2.14 -11.44 10.20
N GLY A 22 0.98 -11.41 10.86
CA GLY A 22 0.36 -12.58 11.46
C GLY A 22 0.05 -13.68 10.44
N ALA A 23 -0.47 -14.82 10.90
CA ALA A 23 -0.75 -15.99 10.07
C ALA A 23 -1.64 -15.68 8.85
N GLN A 24 -2.57 -14.72 8.98
CA GLN A 24 -3.51 -14.32 7.93
C GLN A 24 -3.03 -13.07 7.18
N ALA A 25 -2.02 -13.27 6.33
CA ALA A 25 -1.40 -12.25 5.49
C ALA A 25 -2.37 -11.42 4.63
N MET A 26 -3.52 -11.98 4.26
CA MET A 26 -4.55 -11.32 3.44
C MET A 26 -5.37 -10.34 4.27
N HIS A 27 -6.01 -10.81 5.34
CA HIS A 27 -6.83 -10.00 6.25
C HIS A 27 -6.04 -8.79 6.79
N PHE A 28 -4.81 -9.03 7.26
CA PHE A 28 -3.93 -7.97 7.75
C PHE A 28 -3.72 -6.84 6.73
N ILE A 29 -3.45 -7.16 5.46
CA ILE A 29 -3.26 -6.13 4.42
C ILE A 29 -4.59 -5.44 4.05
N GLU A 30 -5.72 -6.14 4.17
CA GLU A 30 -7.03 -5.57 3.87
C GLU A 30 -7.43 -4.52 4.92
N GLU A 31 -7.30 -4.91 6.19
CA GLU A 31 -7.50 -4.06 7.36
C GLU A 31 -6.50 -2.91 7.41
N TRP A 32 -5.22 -3.16 7.11
CA TRP A 32 -4.19 -2.13 7.00
C TRP A 32 -4.50 -1.10 5.89
N LEU A 33 -5.00 -1.54 4.73
CA LEU A 33 -5.44 -0.61 3.68
C LEU A 33 -6.67 0.21 4.11
N ARG A 34 -7.65 -0.42 4.78
CA ARG A 34 -8.81 0.30 5.34
C ARG A 34 -8.42 1.30 6.43
N THR A 35 -7.47 1.00 7.30
CA THR A 35 -7.11 1.87 8.44
C THR A 35 -6.03 2.91 8.08
N VAL A 36 -4.90 2.46 7.55
CA VAL A 36 -3.69 3.27 7.32
C VAL A 36 -3.70 3.96 5.95
N VAL A 37 -4.49 3.51 4.97
CA VAL A 37 -4.65 4.22 3.69
C VAL A 37 -5.89 5.11 3.71
N SER A 38 -7.12 4.64 3.97
CA SER A 38 -8.20 5.55 4.41
C SER A 38 -9.41 4.85 5.04
N PRO A 39 -9.80 5.22 6.28
CA PRO A 39 -11.02 4.73 6.93
C PRO A 39 -12.32 5.02 6.18
N THR A 40 -12.32 5.98 5.25
CA THR A 40 -13.53 6.48 4.57
C THR A 40 -13.40 6.50 3.04
N GLY A 41 -12.17 6.37 2.51
CA GLY A 41 -11.88 6.51 1.08
C GLY A 41 -11.95 5.22 0.25
N LEU A 42 -11.98 4.05 0.91
CA LEU A 42 -12.17 2.74 0.28
C LEU A 42 -13.64 2.32 0.34
N SER A 43 -14.09 1.52 -0.64
CA SER A 43 -15.43 0.93 -0.64
C SER A 43 -15.63 0.01 0.57
N THR A 44 -16.84 -0.03 1.15
CA THR A 44 -17.25 -1.04 2.14
C THR A 44 -17.03 -2.46 1.61
N PHE A 45 -17.21 -2.65 0.29
CA PHE A 45 -17.00 -3.90 -0.43
C PHE A 45 -15.56 -4.09 -0.94
N PHE A 46 -14.59 -3.31 -0.44
CA PHE A 46 -13.18 -3.49 -0.77
C PHE A 46 -12.73 -4.90 -0.37
N MET A 47 -12.29 -5.70 -1.35
CA MET A 47 -11.83 -7.08 -1.14
C MET A 47 -10.55 -7.34 -1.92
N MET A 48 -9.67 -8.17 -1.35
CA MET A 48 -8.50 -8.73 -2.03
C MET A 48 -8.69 -10.19 -2.40
N GLU A 49 -8.15 -10.57 -3.56
CA GLU A 49 -8.15 -11.96 -4.02
C GLU A 49 -6.95 -12.76 -3.50
N ARG A 50 -5.78 -12.10 -3.42
CA ARG A 50 -4.50 -12.76 -3.13
C ARG A 50 -3.49 -11.79 -2.55
N VAL A 51 -2.76 -12.22 -1.52
CA VAL A 51 -1.61 -11.48 -0.98
C VAL A 51 -0.41 -12.43 -0.85
N HIS A 52 0.76 -12.01 -1.33
CA HIS A 52 2.01 -12.76 -1.20
C HIS A 52 3.23 -11.85 -1.08
N THR A 53 4.35 -12.39 -0.61
CA THR A 53 5.65 -11.69 -0.48
C THR A 53 6.59 -12.09 -1.59
N VAL A 54 7.36 -11.14 -2.15
CA VAL A 54 8.34 -11.40 -3.20
C VAL A 54 9.68 -10.78 -2.78
N PRO A 55 10.79 -11.56 -2.66
CA PRO A 55 10.91 -13.01 -2.87
C PRO A 55 10.35 -13.85 -1.70
N THR A 56 10.19 -15.16 -1.88
CA THR A 56 9.60 -16.04 -0.84
C THR A 56 10.50 -16.25 0.39
N LYS A 57 11.83 -16.23 0.22
CA LYS A 57 12.79 -16.33 1.33
C LYS A 57 12.80 -15.04 2.15
N LYS A 58 12.82 -15.13 3.49
CA LYS A 58 12.96 -13.97 4.38
C LYS A 58 14.34 -13.31 4.18
N PRO A 59 14.44 -11.98 4.27
CA PRO A 59 15.72 -11.27 4.19
C PRO A 59 16.52 -11.49 5.49
N ALA A 60 17.84 -11.28 5.42
CA ALA A 60 18.69 -11.29 6.61
C ALA A 60 18.40 -10.07 7.52
N PRO A 61 18.69 -10.14 8.83
CA PRO A 61 18.57 -8.98 9.72
C PRO A 61 19.32 -7.76 9.17
N GLY A 62 18.68 -6.58 9.23
CA GLY A 62 19.23 -5.32 8.70
C GLY A 62 19.05 -5.07 7.20
N VAL A 63 18.57 -6.06 6.43
CA VAL A 63 18.18 -5.88 5.03
C VAL A 63 16.73 -5.32 4.95
N PRO A 64 16.38 -4.47 3.96
CA PRO A 64 15.03 -3.91 3.85
C PRO A 64 13.90 -4.97 3.79
N PRO A 65 12.70 -4.67 4.34
CA PRO A 65 11.55 -5.58 4.29
C PRO A 65 11.12 -5.91 2.87
N ARG A 66 10.54 -7.10 2.67
CA ARG A 66 10.18 -7.55 1.33
C ARG A 66 8.96 -6.82 0.78
N PRO A 67 8.94 -6.52 -0.53
CA PRO A 67 7.73 -6.15 -1.23
C PRO A 67 6.61 -7.19 -1.05
N ILE A 68 5.42 -6.70 -0.75
CA ILE A 68 4.17 -7.46 -0.75
C ILE A 68 3.45 -7.15 -2.06
N VAL A 69 3.00 -8.19 -2.76
CA VAL A 69 2.14 -8.06 -3.94
C VAL A 69 0.74 -8.54 -3.57
N ALA A 70 -0.22 -7.61 -3.60
CA ALA A 70 -1.62 -7.81 -3.30
C ALA A 70 -2.45 -7.64 -4.58
N LYS A 71 -3.28 -8.62 -4.93
CA LYS A 71 -4.26 -8.51 -6.03
C LYS A 71 -5.60 -8.08 -5.46
N THR A 72 -6.07 -6.92 -5.89
CA THR A 72 -7.42 -6.42 -5.59
C THR A 72 -8.41 -6.98 -6.61
N LEU A 73 -9.68 -7.15 -6.22
CA LEU A 73 -10.71 -7.61 -7.15
C LEU A 73 -10.91 -6.62 -8.31
N ASN A 74 -11.25 -5.37 -8.00
CA ASN A 74 -11.32 -4.27 -8.97
C ASN A 74 -11.03 -2.88 -8.35
N TYR A 75 -10.22 -2.83 -7.28
CA TYR A 75 -10.09 -1.63 -6.43
C TYR A 75 -8.73 -0.94 -6.52
N ARG A 76 -7.85 -1.38 -7.42
CA ARG A 76 -6.49 -0.86 -7.57
C ARG A 76 -6.44 0.67 -7.72
N ASP A 77 -7.27 1.23 -8.59
CA ASP A 77 -7.24 2.67 -8.88
C ASP A 77 -7.79 3.49 -7.70
N GLN A 78 -8.75 2.96 -6.95
CA GLN A 78 -9.22 3.55 -5.70
C GLN A 78 -8.10 3.57 -4.64
N VAL A 79 -7.37 2.46 -4.48
CA VAL A 79 -6.19 2.38 -3.59
C VAL A 79 -5.13 3.41 -3.99
N PHE A 80 -4.80 3.56 -5.27
CA PHE A 80 -3.82 4.55 -5.71
C PHE A 80 -4.30 6.00 -5.62
N ARG A 81 -5.59 6.27 -5.81
CA ARG A 81 -6.17 7.61 -5.61
C ARG A 81 -6.00 8.04 -4.16
N VAL A 82 -6.52 7.24 -3.24
CA VAL A 82 -6.47 7.49 -1.80
C VAL A 82 -5.02 7.57 -1.28
N ALA A 83 -4.14 6.70 -1.79
CA ALA A 83 -2.72 6.72 -1.43
C ALA A 83 -1.98 8.01 -1.83
N ARG A 84 -2.44 8.71 -2.88
CA ARG A 84 -1.89 10.02 -3.28
C ARG A 84 -2.45 11.14 -2.42
N GLU A 85 -3.74 11.07 -2.10
CA GLU A 85 -4.43 12.03 -1.22
C GLU A 85 -3.83 12.05 0.19
N ARG A 86 -3.40 10.87 0.71
CA ARG A 86 -2.75 10.72 2.03
C ARG A 86 -1.22 10.67 1.97
N ALA A 87 -0.57 10.99 0.84
CA ALA A 87 0.89 10.92 0.77
C ALA A 87 1.55 12.03 1.64
N PRO A 88 2.56 11.72 2.48
CA PRO A 88 3.24 10.43 2.65
C PRO A 88 2.54 9.47 3.63
N ILE A 89 2.49 8.19 3.27
CA ILE A 89 1.97 7.12 4.15
C ILE A 89 3.09 6.67 5.10
N LEU A 90 2.85 6.78 6.40
CA LEU A 90 3.74 6.30 7.46
C LEU A 90 3.02 5.23 8.29
N ALA A 91 3.73 4.15 8.65
CA ALA A 91 3.33 3.21 9.70
C ALA A 91 4.56 2.80 10.50
N ASP A 92 4.46 2.73 11.82
CA ASP A 92 5.55 2.34 12.73
C ASP A 92 6.88 3.05 12.41
N ASN A 93 6.80 4.37 12.27
CA ASN A 93 7.89 5.28 11.90
C ASN A 93 8.61 4.94 10.56
N THR A 94 8.02 4.06 9.75
CA THR A 94 8.54 3.61 8.45
C THR A 94 7.68 4.17 7.32
N GLN A 95 8.31 4.76 6.31
CA GLN A 95 7.61 5.24 5.12
C GLN A 95 7.19 4.07 4.23
N ILE A 96 5.89 3.94 4.00
CA ILE A 96 5.32 2.92 3.12
C ILE A 96 5.03 3.54 1.75
N SER A 97 5.38 2.79 0.70
CA SER A 97 5.17 3.20 -0.68
C SER A 97 4.36 2.16 -1.44
N LEU A 98 3.38 2.64 -2.22
CA LEU A 98 2.51 1.84 -3.06
C LEU A 98 2.89 2.05 -4.54
N TYR A 99 3.09 0.96 -5.28
CA TYR A 99 3.45 0.96 -6.70
C TYR A 99 2.59 -0.02 -7.49
N SER A 100 2.36 0.25 -8.77
CA SER A 100 1.70 -0.72 -9.67
C SER A 100 2.68 -1.83 -10.06
N ASP A 101 2.21 -3.08 -10.08
CA ASP A 101 3.04 -4.25 -10.35
C ASP A 101 3.13 -4.54 -11.86
N TYR A 102 3.87 -3.71 -12.58
CA TYR A 102 4.00 -3.85 -14.04
C TYR A 102 5.01 -4.94 -14.43
N THR A 103 4.71 -5.67 -15.51
CA THR A 103 5.66 -6.61 -16.14
C THR A 103 6.89 -5.87 -16.66
N VAL A 104 8.03 -6.56 -16.78
CA VAL A 104 9.29 -5.96 -17.29
C VAL A 104 9.11 -5.34 -18.67
N ALA A 105 8.28 -5.93 -19.54
CA ALA A 105 7.97 -5.39 -20.86
C ALA A 105 7.21 -4.07 -20.77
N VAL A 106 6.20 -3.98 -19.90
CA VAL A 106 5.45 -2.74 -19.64
C VAL A 106 6.35 -1.68 -18.99
N GLN A 107 7.17 -2.05 -18.00
CA GLN A 107 8.13 -1.13 -17.37
C GLN A 107 9.11 -0.53 -18.39
N ARG A 108 9.68 -1.34 -19.29
CA ARG A 108 10.55 -0.87 -20.38
C ARG A 108 9.82 0.12 -21.31
N ARG A 109 8.58 -0.17 -21.70
CA ARG A 109 7.75 0.77 -22.50
C ARG A 109 7.45 2.06 -21.73
N CYS A 110 7.12 2.00 -20.45
CA CYS A 110 6.93 3.19 -19.61
C CYS A 110 8.21 4.02 -19.44
N PHE A 111 9.38 3.39 -19.57
CA PHE A 111 10.68 4.03 -19.48
C PHE A 111 11.08 4.76 -20.77
N THR A 112 10.66 4.32 -21.97
CA THR A 112 10.98 5.05 -23.22
C THR A 112 10.34 6.44 -23.28
N PHE A 113 9.26 6.68 -22.55
CA PHE A 113 8.66 8.01 -22.40
C PHE A 113 9.41 8.92 -21.41
N THR A 114 10.53 8.51 -20.81
CA THR A 114 11.17 9.27 -19.71
C THR A 114 11.62 10.67 -20.14
N ASP A 115 12.20 10.81 -21.32
CA ASP A 115 12.64 12.10 -21.84
C ASP A 115 11.46 13.00 -22.22
N VAL A 116 10.44 12.46 -22.90
CA VAL A 116 9.20 13.20 -23.19
C VAL A 116 8.54 13.69 -21.90
N LYS A 117 8.46 12.85 -20.85
CA LYS A 117 7.95 13.27 -19.53
C LYS A 117 8.85 14.31 -18.84
N ARG A 118 10.14 14.40 -19.17
CA ARG A 118 11.04 15.46 -18.67
C ARG A 118 10.71 16.78 -19.36
N LEU A 119 10.61 16.78 -20.69
CA LEU A 119 10.24 17.95 -21.49
C LEU A 119 8.84 18.48 -21.12
N LEU A 120 7.84 17.60 -20.95
CA LEU A 120 6.49 17.99 -20.53
C LEU A 120 6.43 18.64 -19.15
N ARG A 121 7.31 18.25 -18.22
CA ARG A 121 7.43 18.92 -16.91
C ARG A 121 8.06 20.31 -17.04
N ALA A 122 9.09 20.45 -17.88
CA ALA A 122 9.72 21.75 -18.13
C ALA A 122 8.72 22.73 -18.78
N ALA A 123 7.92 22.26 -19.74
CA ALA A 123 6.84 23.03 -20.36
C ALA A 123 5.59 23.26 -19.44
N GLY A 124 5.61 22.81 -18.18
CA GLY A 124 4.51 23.00 -17.24
C GLY A 124 3.21 22.23 -17.58
N LEU A 125 3.27 21.24 -18.47
CA LEU A 125 2.08 20.56 -18.99
C LEU A 125 1.60 19.43 -18.08
N THR A 126 0.28 19.30 -17.96
CA THR A 126 -0.33 18.18 -17.23
C THR A 126 -0.36 16.94 -18.12
N PHE A 127 0.23 15.84 -17.66
CA PHE A 127 0.22 14.56 -18.38
C PHE A 127 0.02 13.38 -17.43
N ALA A 128 -0.43 12.26 -17.98
CA ALA A 128 -0.56 10.99 -17.29
C ALA A 128 -0.10 9.85 -18.20
N LEU A 129 0.63 8.88 -17.65
CA LEU A 129 0.98 7.66 -18.37
C LEU A 129 -0.03 6.56 -18.00
N ILE A 130 -0.93 6.26 -18.94
CA ILE A 130 -2.01 5.29 -18.79
C ILE A 130 -1.46 3.89 -19.09
N PHE A 131 -1.89 2.91 -18.30
CA PHE A 131 -1.53 1.50 -18.51
C PHE A 131 -2.03 0.99 -19.88
N PRO A 132 -1.24 0.18 -20.62
CA PRO A 132 0.11 -0.26 -20.28
C PRO A 132 1.17 0.83 -20.46
N ALA A 133 1.15 1.58 -21.57
CA ALA A 133 2.13 2.64 -21.84
C ALA A 133 1.61 3.67 -22.88
N LYS A 134 0.42 4.23 -22.64
CA LYS A 134 -0.16 5.30 -23.48
C LYS A 134 0.02 6.64 -22.77
N LEU A 135 0.72 7.58 -23.38
CA LEU A 135 0.93 8.91 -22.81
C LEU A 135 -0.29 9.80 -23.12
N LYS A 136 -1.01 10.23 -22.10
CA LYS A 136 -2.07 11.25 -22.17
C LYS A 136 -1.48 12.61 -21.83
N ILE A 137 -1.65 13.61 -22.70
CA ILE A 137 -1.27 15.00 -22.48
C ILE A 137 -2.54 15.85 -22.46
N LEU A 138 -2.68 16.74 -21.49
CA LEU A 138 -3.74 17.74 -21.42
C LEU A 138 -3.18 19.09 -21.92
N TYR A 139 -3.71 19.56 -23.04
CA TYR A 139 -3.33 20.84 -23.66
C TYR A 139 -4.57 21.49 -24.27
N ASP A 140 -4.71 22.81 -24.13
CA ASP A 140 -5.90 23.58 -24.56
C ASP A 140 -7.24 22.89 -24.21
N LYS A 141 -7.37 22.45 -22.95
CA LYS A 141 -8.53 21.69 -22.41
C LYS A 141 -8.83 20.35 -23.13
N ARG A 142 -8.02 19.93 -24.10
CA ARG A 142 -8.15 18.69 -24.88
C ARG A 142 -7.16 17.63 -24.41
N SER A 143 -7.56 16.37 -24.51
CA SER A 143 -6.74 15.21 -24.15
C SER A 143 -6.16 14.55 -25.40
N HIS A 144 -4.85 14.65 -25.56
CA HIS A 144 -4.10 13.99 -26.64
C HIS A 144 -3.48 12.69 -26.14
N PHE A 145 -3.46 11.64 -26.97
CA PHE A 145 -2.98 10.31 -26.59
C PHE A 145 -1.91 9.80 -27.56
N PHE A 146 -0.81 9.28 -27.03
CA PHE A 146 0.34 8.83 -27.81
C PHE A 146 0.82 7.45 -27.37
N ASP A 147 1.00 6.57 -28.36
CA ASP A 147 1.50 5.19 -28.17
C ASP A 147 3.03 5.09 -28.37
N SER A 148 3.66 6.16 -28.88
CA SER A 148 5.10 6.24 -29.13
C SER A 148 5.68 7.55 -28.57
N PRO A 149 6.87 7.54 -27.94
CA PRO A 149 7.52 8.76 -27.47
C PRO A 149 7.89 9.70 -28.63
N VAL A 150 8.25 9.16 -29.80
CA VAL A 150 8.59 9.97 -30.99
C VAL A 150 7.38 10.78 -31.45
N ALA A 151 6.21 10.14 -31.55
CA ALA A 151 4.98 10.83 -31.93
C ALA A 151 4.57 11.92 -30.93
N ALA A 152 4.77 11.67 -29.63
CA ALA A 152 4.54 12.67 -28.59
C ALA A 152 5.52 13.85 -28.67
N GLN A 153 6.81 13.57 -28.93
CA GLN A 153 7.83 14.61 -29.07
C GLN A 153 7.57 15.48 -30.32
N SER A 154 7.35 14.88 -31.48
CA SER A 154 6.99 15.64 -32.69
C SER A 154 5.73 16.49 -32.47
N TRP A 155 4.72 15.97 -31.77
CA TRP A 155 3.54 16.76 -31.41
C TRP A 155 3.89 17.96 -30.53
N MET A 156 4.80 17.83 -29.55
CA MET A 156 5.29 18.97 -28.76
C MET A 156 6.01 20.00 -29.62
N ASP A 157 6.89 19.55 -30.52
CA ASP A 157 7.70 20.42 -31.38
C ASP A 157 6.84 21.30 -32.31
N TYR A 158 5.73 20.73 -32.83
CA TYR A 158 4.76 21.44 -33.68
C TYR A 158 3.71 22.26 -32.90
N THR A 159 3.33 21.84 -31.69
CA THR A 159 2.18 22.43 -30.98
C THR A 159 2.57 23.52 -29.99
N LEU A 160 3.76 23.45 -29.40
CA LEU A 160 4.19 24.38 -28.37
C LEU A 160 4.88 25.61 -28.97
N PRO A 161 4.55 26.83 -28.50
CA PRO A 161 5.28 28.05 -28.89
C PRO A 161 6.73 27.98 -28.39
N GLU A 162 7.65 28.63 -29.11
CA GLU A 162 9.09 28.56 -28.83
C GLU A 162 9.47 29.01 -27.41
N SER A 163 8.70 29.95 -26.84
CA SER A 163 8.82 30.42 -25.46
C SER A 163 8.56 29.35 -24.39
N GLN A 164 7.94 28.22 -24.75
CA GLN A 164 7.74 27.05 -23.86
C GLN A 164 8.73 25.91 -24.13
N LYS A 165 9.63 26.06 -25.11
CA LYS A 165 10.69 25.08 -25.42
C LYS A 165 12.03 25.43 -24.75
N MET A 166 12.20 26.68 -24.31
CA MET A 166 13.41 27.18 -23.67
C MET A 166 13.35 27.11 -22.15
N ASP A 167 13.86 26.00 -21.59
CA ASP A 167 14.55 25.98 -20.28
C ASP A 167 15.39 24.68 -20.15
N THR A 168 16.34 24.51 -21.07
CA THR A 168 17.17 23.28 -21.14
C THR A 168 18.39 23.31 -20.19
N GLN A 169 18.69 24.44 -19.55
CA GLN A 169 19.73 24.56 -18.51
C GLN A 169 19.14 24.75 -17.11
N VAL A 170 18.37 23.77 -16.64
CA VAL A 170 18.14 23.58 -15.20
C VAL A 170 18.97 22.39 -14.74
N ASN A 171 19.85 22.64 -13.77
CA ASN A 171 20.70 21.63 -13.12
C ASN A 171 19.86 20.40 -12.70
N PRO A 172 20.42 19.18 -12.76
CA PRO A 172 19.68 17.98 -12.36
C PRO A 172 19.16 18.18 -10.93
N PRO A 173 17.86 17.93 -10.67
CA PRO A 173 17.33 18.04 -9.32
C PRO A 173 18.13 17.11 -8.40
N PRO A 174 18.48 17.55 -7.17
CA PRO A 174 19.25 16.72 -6.25
C PRO A 174 18.54 15.38 -6.10
N SER A 175 19.31 14.30 -6.23
CA SER A 175 18.78 12.92 -6.27
C SER A 175 18.28 12.48 -4.89
N SER A 176 17.16 13.05 -4.44
CA SER A 176 16.46 12.75 -3.19
C SER A 176 15.72 11.40 -3.23
N ARG A 177 16.34 10.41 -3.87
CA ARG A 177 16.03 8.98 -3.71
C ARG A 177 17.27 8.09 -3.82
N GLN A 178 18.45 8.61 -3.51
CA GLN A 178 19.51 7.75 -2.99
C GLN A 178 19.15 7.32 -1.56
N GLN A 179 18.65 6.10 -1.40
CA GLN A 179 18.72 5.46 -0.09
C GLN A 179 20.22 5.38 0.27
N PRO A 180 20.64 5.81 1.49
CA PRO A 180 22.03 5.65 1.88
C PRO A 180 22.36 4.16 1.89
N ARG A 181 23.26 3.73 1.00
CA ARG A 181 23.85 2.40 1.08
C ARG A 181 24.64 2.35 2.38
N ARG A 182 24.07 1.73 3.41
CA ARG A 182 24.82 1.33 4.61
C ARG A 182 25.86 0.31 4.20
N HIS A 183 27.06 0.78 3.87
CA HIS A 183 28.25 -0.06 3.93
C HIS A 183 28.53 -0.32 5.41
N CYS A 184 28.39 -1.57 5.83
CA CYS A 184 28.98 -2.02 7.08
C CYS A 184 30.48 -2.17 6.85
N SER A 185 31.24 -1.10 7.10
CA SER A 185 32.70 -1.09 6.96
C SER A 185 33.35 -0.60 8.26
N GLY A 186 34.16 -1.47 8.88
CA GLY A 186 35.06 -1.12 9.97
C GLY A 186 34.43 -1.10 11.36
N VAL A 187 34.70 -2.14 12.14
CA VAL A 187 34.86 -1.98 13.59
C VAL A 187 36.26 -1.38 13.79
N PRO A 188 36.43 -0.22 14.43
CA PRO A 188 37.74 0.22 14.87
C PRO A 188 38.11 -0.54 16.15
N GLU A 189 38.84 -1.63 15.97
CA GLU A 189 39.63 -2.24 17.02
C GLU A 189 40.75 -1.26 17.40
N THR A 190 40.63 -0.57 18.54
CA THR A 190 41.71 -0.09 19.41
C THR A 190 41.12 0.71 20.57
N MET A 191 41.31 0.23 21.80
CA MET A 191 41.65 1.02 23.01
C MET A 191 42.10 0.05 24.09
N MET A 192 43.34 -0.45 23.92
CA MET A 192 44.10 -1.11 25.00
C MET A 192 44.69 -0.02 25.90
N GLN A 193 44.07 0.20 27.07
CA GLN A 193 44.55 0.93 28.26
C GLN A 193 43.34 1.08 29.21
N THR A 194 43.36 0.77 30.50
CA THR A 194 44.42 0.31 31.41
C THR A 194 43.79 -0.56 32.51
N VAL A 195 44.45 -1.62 32.96
CA VAL A 195 44.05 -2.38 34.15
C VAL A 195 44.57 -1.74 35.44
N PRO A 196 43.72 -1.55 36.46
CA PRO A 196 44.14 -1.57 37.85
C PRO A 196 43.76 -2.93 38.46
N SER A 197 44.78 -3.74 38.77
CA SER A 197 44.61 -4.86 39.69
C SER A 197 44.57 -4.32 41.12
N LEU A 198 43.50 -4.61 41.87
CA LEU A 198 43.68 -4.83 43.31
C LEU A 198 42.65 -5.82 43.88
N HIS A 199 43.16 -6.63 44.80
CA HIS A 199 42.41 -7.55 45.64
C HIS A 199 41.40 -6.86 46.57
N GLN A 200 40.43 -7.65 47.03
CA GLN A 200 39.57 -7.44 48.21
C GLN A 200 38.52 -6.30 48.18
N ALA A 201 37.26 -6.71 47.99
CA ALA A 201 36.17 -6.31 48.88
C ALA A 201 35.17 -7.47 49.04
N ARG A 202 34.78 -7.77 50.28
CA ARG A 202 33.73 -8.74 50.62
C ARG A 202 32.35 -8.10 50.58
N ALA A 203 31.34 -8.98 50.61
CA ALA A 203 30.01 -8.80 51.24
C ALA A 203 28.81 -8.35 50.38
N SER A 204 27.82 -9.25 50.39
CA SER A 204 26.39 -8.95 50.62
C SER A 204 25.59 -8.11 49.62
N GLN A 205 24.89 -8.81 48.72
CA GLN A 205 23.42 -8.73 48.51
C GLN A 205 23.01 -9.85 47.51
N ARG A 206 22.51 -11.01 47.95
CA ARG A 206 21.08 -11.29 48.23
C ARG A 206 20.10 -10.74 47.18
N TYR A 207 19.97 -11.47 46.06
CA TYR A 207 18.73 -11.47 45.27
C TYR A 207 17.84 -12.62 45.77
N PRO A 208 16.60 -12.38 46.22
CA PRO A 208 15.68 -13.45 46.59
C PRO A 208 15.03 -14.07 45.33
N LEU A 209 15.19 -15.38 45.18
CA LEU A 209 14.38 -16.20 44.27
C LEU A 209 12.95 -16.26 44.82
N LEU A 210 11.95 -15.81 44.05
CA LEU A 210 10.55 -16.03 44.37
C LEU A 210 10.09 -17.35 43.75
N SER A 211 9.97 -18.37 44.61
CA SER A 211 9.50 -19.71 44.26
C SER A 211 8.02 -19.74 43.91
N ALA A 212 7.65 -20.63 42.99
CA ALA A 212 6.26 -20.98 42.73
C ALA A 212 5.64 -21.81 43.88
N ALA A 213 4.32 -21.69 44.06
CA ALA A 213 3.44 -22.71 44.65
C ALA A 213 1.99 -22.51 44.13
N PRO A 214 1.18 -23.57 43.97
CA PRO A 214 -0.10 -23.51 43.25
C PRO A 214 -1.35 -23.56 44.15
N LEU A 215 -2.50 -23.19 43.60
CA LEU A 215 -3.82 -23.47 44.19
C LEU A 215 -4.75 -24.13 43.17
N LYS A 216 -5.30 -25.30 43.54
CA LYS A 216 -6.32 -26.04 42.78
C LYS A 216 -7.68 -25.84 43.43
N SER A 217 -8.69 -25.49 42.63
CA SER A 217 -10.11 -25.83 42.85
C SER A 217 -10.84 -25.63 41.53
N GLN A 218 -11.14 -26.69 40.79
CA GLN A 218 -12.44 -27.38 40.88
C GLN A 218 -13.62 -26.46 40.50
N LEU A 219 -14.06 -26.54 39.24
CA LEU A 219 -15.48 -26.48 38.89
C LEU A 219 -15.73 -27.29 37.61
N HIS A 220 -16.92 -27.88 37.53
CA HIS A 220 -17.24 -29.04 36.71
C HIS A 220 -17.89 -28.62 35.38
N CYS A 221 -17.57 -29.31 34.28
CA CYS A 221 -18.45 -29.32 33.11
C CYS A 221 -19.65 -30.26 33.36
N PRO A 222 -20.81 -29.94 32.79
CA PRO A 222 -21.68 -31.01 32.28
C PRO A 222 -21.99 -30.82 30.80
N SER A 223 -21.92 -31.92 30.05
CA SER A 223 -22.24 -32.02 28.64
C SER A 223 -23.71 -32.37 28.40
N GLY A 224 -24.38 -31.60 27.53
CA GLY A 224 -25.44 -32.05 26.63
C GLY A 224 -26.85 -32.27 27.19
N ARG A 225 -27.86 -31.81 26.42
CA ARG A 225 -28.86 -32.67 25.76
C ARG A 225 -29.73 -31.85 24.80
N SER A 226 -29.95 -32.34 23.58
CA SER A 226 -30.97 -31.80 22.64
C SER A 226 -32.38 -32.27 23.02
N PRO A 227 -33.43 -31.65 22.44
CA PRO A 227 -34.57 -32.43 21.98
C PRO A 227 -34.93 -32.14 20.52
N GLU A 228 -35.38 -33.18 19.81
CA GLU A 228 -36.05 -33.11 18.50
C GLU A 228 -37.58 -33.09 18.68
N GLY A 229 -38.32 -32.68 17.63
CA GLY A 229 -39.73 -33.05 17.42
C GLY A 229 -40.78 -31.95 17.66
N GLY A 230 -41.56 -31.62 16.62
CA GLY A 230 -42.79 -30.79 16.67
C GLY A 230 -44.05 -31.64 16.95
N PRO A 231 -45.26 -31.37 16.37
CA PRO A 231 -45.61 -30.39 15.31
C PRO A 231 -46.91 -29.56 15.57
N MET A 232 -47.31 -28.69 14.60
CA MET A 232 -48.67 -28.13 14.36
C MET A 232 -49.30 -27.27 15.49
N ASP A 233 -50.14 -26.24 15.32
CA ASP A 233 -50.68 -25.46 14.16
C ASP A 233 -51.37 -24.17 14.74
N SER A 234 -51.84 -23.15 14.02
CA SER A 234 -51.85 -22.76 12.59
C SER A 234 -52.00 -21.21 12.43
N ASP A 235 -52.16 -20.74 11.18
CA ASP A 235 -52.78 -19.48 10.70
C ASP A 235 -53.02 -18.27 11.64
N THR A 236 -52.45 -17.11 11.27
CA THR A 236 -53.25 -15.87 11.04
C THR A 236 -52.54 -14.95 10.02
N ASP A 237 -53.30 -14.45 9.06
CA ASP A 237 -52.92 -13.52 7.99
C ASP A 237 -52.53 -12.12 8.51
N SER A 238 -51.51 -11.52 7.90
CA SER A 238 -51.32 -10.06 7.82
C SER A 238 -50.33 -9.70 6.70
N SER A 239 -50.74 -9.97 5.45
CA SER A 239 -50.17 -9.25 4.31
C SER A 239 -50.70 -7.80 4.24
N ARG A 240 -49.98 -6.92 3.50
CA ARG A 240 -50.30 -5.50 3.19
C ARG A 240 -49.93 -4.44 4.23
N ALA A 241 -48.73 -3.89 4.06
CA ALA A 241 -48.43 -2.48 4.34
C ALA A 241 -47.67 -1.83 3.18
N PHE A 242 -48.15 -2.04 1.94
CA PHE A 242 -47.82 -1.22 0.78
C PHE A 242 -49.01 -0.33 0.45
N SER A 243 -48.93 0.97 0.71
CA SER A 243 -49.53 2.04 -0.11
C SER A 243 -49.35 3.44 0.51
N SER A 244 -49.17 4.42 -0.37
CA SER A 244 -49.62 5.81 -0.21
C SER A 244 -48.99 6.69 0.88
N ILE A 245 -47.99 7.47 0.47
CA ILE A 245 -47.97 8.90 0.83
C ILE A 245 -48.18 9.69 -0.48
N ILE A 246 -49.14 10.60 -0.45
CA ILE A 246 -49.78 11.21 -1.62
C ILE A 246 -48.98 12.40 -2.18
N LEU A 247 -48.95 12.49 -3.51
CA LEU A 247 -48.67 13.72 -4.26
C LEU A 247 -49.96 14.55 -4.42
N GLN A 248 -50.04 15.71 -3.77
CA GLN A 248 -50.88 16.85 -4.15
C GLN A 248 -50.37 18.04 -3.29
N THR A 249 -50.15 19.26 -3.77
CA THR A 249 -51.05 20.12 -4.56
C THR A 249 -50.30 21.23 -5.33
N ALA A 250 -50.90 21.69 -6.44
CA ALA A 250 -50.96 23.06 -7.01
C ALA A 250 -49.75 24.02 -6.83
N ASN A 251 -49.14 24.61 -7.86
CA ASN A 251 -49.70 25.32 -9.02
C ASN A 251 -50.67 26.46 -8.66
N ASP A 252 -50.13 27.62 -8.26
CA ASP A 252 -50.65 28.94 -8.63
C ASP A 252 -49.58 30.04 -8.46
N GLN A 253 -49.54 30.95 -9.44
CA GLN A 253 -48.67 32.15 -9.61
C GLN A 253 -47.19 31.94 -9.96
#